data_AF-A0A957I889-F1
#
_entry.id   AF-A0A957I889-F1
#
_cell.length_a   1.000
_cell.length_b   1.000
_cell.length_c   1.000
_cell.angle_alpha   90.00
_cell.angle_beta   90.00
_cell.angle_gamma   90.00
#
_symmetry.space_group_name_H-M   'P 1'
#
loop_
_entity.id
_entity.type
_entity.pdbx_description
1 polymer ?
#
loop_
_entity_poly.entity_id
_entity_poly.type
_entity_poly.pdbx_seq_one_letter_code
_entity_poly.pdbx_strand_id
1 'polypeptide(L)'
;LAEIISQSGALLLENTCPEVVPYDPSWVQHVLTNSMKAEHYIKSGLNGIPTSVMRLKDCVAVATGELEVGDWRLEAAKQDHPVTGSPGHLVTPSPRGQMPAAGSFSAIGHGLPSQTDFSVTAVAFVTDTPITLLGFVNRESGVIEEPGHPADGQSMAGKIAIFPKGSGSTVAPYVLLELFYRGKAPLAIVNTEIDQQSAPACSLENIPYAYQFDQDVIGNIQNGDTVCLKRVGERVTIDVIARRGITKNVEIT
;
A
#
# COMPACT_ATOMS: atom_id res chain seq x y z
N LEU A 1 -8.57 -28.03 21.16
CA LEU A 1 -9.19 -27.64 19.86
C LEU A 1 -8.20 -27.80 18.72
N ALA A 2 -7.02 -27.18 18.77
CA ALA A 2 -5.95 -27.35 17.78
C ALA A 2 -5.63 -28.82 17.47
N GLU A 3 -5.39 -29.64 18.50
CA GLU A 3 -5.15 -31.08 18.37
C GLU A 3 -6.26 -31.83 17.64
N ILE A 4 -7.52 -31.50 17.93
CA ILE A 4 -8.69 -32.12 17.31
C ILE A 4 -8.73 -31.79 15.81
N ILE A 5 -8.43 -30.54 15.46
CA ILE A 5 -8.40 -30.06 14.07
C ILE A 5 -7.29 -30.77 13.29
N SER A 6 -6.08 -30.84 13.84
CA SER A 6 -4.95 -31.51 13.18
C SER A 6 -5.13 -33.02 13.06
N GLN A 7 -5.68 -33.69 14.09
CA GLN A 7 -5.99 -35.13 14.02
C GLN A 7 -7.08 -35.46 13.00
N SER A 8 -7.91 -34.48 12.63
CA SER A 8 -8.93 -34.61 11.57
C SER A 8 -8.35 -34.40 10.16
N GLY A 9 -7.03 -34.26 10.02
CA GLY A 9 -6.34 -34.08 8.73
C GLY A 9 -6.30 -32.63 8.23
N ALA A 10 -6.78 -31.66 9.01
CA ALA A 10 -6.70 -30.25 8.66
C ALA A 10 -5.33 -29.65 9.03
N LEU A 11 -4.76 -28.85 8.13
CA LEU A 11 -3.59 -28.04 8.42
C LEU A 11 -4.00 -26.82 9.27
N LEU A 12 -3.45 -26.71 10.47
CA LEU A 12 -3.65 -25.55 11.34
C LEU A 12 -2.46 -24.60 11.21
N LEU A 13 -2.75 -23.34 10.86
CA LEU A 13 -1.77 -22.27 10.79
C LEU A 13 -2.06 -21.27 11.90
N GLU A 14 -1.12 -21.08 12.83
CA GLU A 14 -1.28 -20.20 13.99
C GLU A 14 -0.29 -19.02 13.93
N ASN A 15 -0.73 -17.83 14.36
CA ASN A 15 0.06 -16.60 14.39
C ASN A 15 0.68 -16.23 13.02
N THR A 16 0.04 -16.61 11.92
CA THR A 16 0.51 -16.31 10.57
C THR A 16 -0.40 -15.29 9.88
N CYS A 17 0.18 -14.45 9.03
CA CYS A 17 -0.61 -13.71 8.04
C CYS A 17 -0.76 -14.62 6.81
N PRO A 18 -1.98 -14.84 6.27
CA PRO A 18 -2.18 -15.64 5.05
C PRO A 18 -1.35 -15.15 3.85
N GLU A 19 -0.93 -13.89 3.86
CA GLU A 19 -0.07 -13.27 2.86
C GLU A 19 1.37 -13.81 2.85
N VAL A 20 1.90 -14.22 4.01
CA VAL A 20 3.30 -14.66 4.19
C VAL A 20 3.43 -16.14 4.55
N VAL A 21 2.32 -16.88 4.58
CA VAL A 21 2.34 -18.34 4.73
C VAL A 21 3.00 -18.93 3.47
N PRO A 22 4.09 -19.69 3.59
CA PRO A 22 4.67 -20.38 2.45
C PRO A 22 3.80 -21.58 2.10
N TYR A 23 3.00 -21.48 1.04
CA TYR A 23 2.29 -22.63 0.50
C TYR A 23 3.21 -23.37 -0.47
N ASP A 24 3.22 -24.70 -0.39
CA ASP A 24 4.00 -25.52 -1.30
C ASP A 24 3.21 -25.71 -2.62
N PRO A 25 3.71 -25.15 -3.74
CA PRO A 25 3.01 -25.15 -5.01
C PRO A 25 2.97 -26.54 -5.66
N SER A 26 3.72 -27.52 -5.15
CA SER A 26 3.67 -28.89 -5.66
C SER A 26 2.31 -29.56 -5.42
N TRP A 27 1.59 -29.14 -4.37
CA TRP A 27 0.28 -29.70 -4.02
C TRP A 27 -0.81 -28.64 -3.78
N VAL A 28 -0.46 -27.39 -3.48
CA VAL A 28 -1.44 -26.28 -3.38
C VAL A 28 -1.54 -25.57 -4.73
N GLN A 29 -2.46 -26.03 -5.58
CA GLN A 29 -2.72 -25.45 -6.90
C GLN A 29 -3.79 -24.35 -6.88
N HIS A 30 -4.73 -24.43 -5.93
CA HIS A 30 -5.83 -23.49 -5.77
C HIS A 30 -6.30 -23.46 -4.31
N VAL A 31 -6.64 -22.28 -3.78
CA VAL A 31 -7.22 -22.14 -2.44
C VAL A 31 -8.69 -21.78 -2.54
N LEU A 32 -9.54 -22.54 -1.84
CA LEU A 32 -10.94 -22.21 -1.66
C LEU A 32 -11.12 -21.62 -0.26
N THR A 33 -11.71 -20.44 -0.14
CA THR A 33 -11.85 -19.75 1.14
C THR A 33 -13.26 -19.19 1.32
N ASN A 34 -13.69 -19.04 2.57
CA ASN A 34 -14.90 -18.30 2.91
C ASN A 34 -14.64 -16.84 3.26
N SER A 35 -13.39 -16.39 3.15
CA SER A 35 -12.95 -15.05 3.52
C SER A 35 -12.48 -14.31 2.28
N MET A 36 -13.27 -13.33 1.83
CA MET A 36 -12.85 -12.40 0.75
C MET A 36 -11.54 -11.69 1.11
N LYS A 37 -11.30 -11.45 2.40
CA LYS A 37 -10.05 -10.87 2.89
C LYS A 37 -8.86 -11.83 2.69
N ALA A 38 -9.04 -13.12 2.98
CA ALA A 38 -8.00 -14.10 2.73
C ALA A 38 -7.73 -14.25 1.22
N GLU A 39 -8.78 -14.25 0.40
CA GLU A 39 -8.66 -14.25 -1.06
C GLU A 39 -7.81 -13.08 -1.56
N HIS A 40 -8.07 -11.86 -1.07
CA HIS A 40 -7.30 -10.69 -1.45
C HIS A 40 -5.80 -10.88 -1.15
N TYR A 41 -5.43 -11.29 0.07
CA TYR A 41 -4.02 -11.48 0.43
C TYR A 41 -3.34 -12.62 -0.33
N ILE A 42 -4.04 -13.75 -0.52
CA ILE A 42 -3.46 -14.92 -1.17
C ILE A 42 -3.25 -14.68 -2.66
N LYS A 43 -4.15 -13.92 -3.32
CA LYS A 43 -4.00 -13.50 -4.73
C LYS A 43 -2.98 -12.40 -4.95
N SER A 44 -2.95 -11.40 -4.07
CA SER A 44 -2.16 -10.17 -4.27
C SER A 44 -0.81 -10.15 -3.55
N GLY A 45 -0.56 -11.11 -2.64
CA GLY A 45 0.68 -11.24 -1.88
C GLY A 45 1.78 -12.03 -2.57
N LEU A 46 2.85 -12.32 -1.83
CA LEU A 46 4.08 -12.98 -2.29
C LEU A 46 3.85 -14.35 -2.95
N ASN A 47 2.76 -15.04 -2.61
CA ASN A 47 2.49 -16.40 -3.07
C ASN A 47 1.75 -16.47 -4.42
N GLY A 48 0.96 -15.44 -4.78
CA GLY A 48 0.25 -15.37 -6.06
C GLY A 48 -0.65 -16.58 -6.40
N ILE A 49 -1.29 -17.20 -5.40
CA ILE A 49 -2.01 -18.47 -5.59
C ILE A 49 -3.44 -18.20 -6.10
N PRO A 50 -3.90 -18.92 -7.14
CA PRO A 50 -5.30 -18.91 -7.55
C PRO A 50 -6.23 -19.19 -6.36
N THR A 51 -7.15 -18.26 -6.08
CA THR A 51 -8.04 -18.36 -4.92
C THR A 51 -9.48 -18.07 -5.32
N SER A 52 -10.44 -18.74 -4.69
CA SER A 52 -11.87 -18.51 -4.90
C SER A 52 -12.62 -18.41 -3.59
N VAL A 53 -13.72 -17.66 -3.62
CA VAL A 53 -14.56 -17.45 -2.44
C VAL A 53 -15.87 -18.20 -2.56
N MET A 54 -16.26 -18.90 -1.50
CA MET A 54 -17.62 -19.46 -1.33
C MET A 54 -18.08 -19.38 0.11
N ARG A 55 -19.27 -19.86 0.45
CA ARG A 55 -19.75 -19.82 1.85
C ARG A 55 -19.01 -20.86 2.68
N LEU A 56 -18.86 -20.60 3.98
CA LEU A 56 -18.17 -21.54 4.89
C LEU A 56 -18.77 -22.95 4.84
N LYS A 57 -20.11 -23.07 4.80
CA LYS A 57 -20.78 -24.37 4.69
C LYS A 57 -20.38 -25.14 3.42
N ASP A 58 -20.15 -24.44 2.32
CA ASP A 58 -19.82 -25.04 1.03
C ASP A 58 -18.32 -25.41 1.03
N CYS A 59 -17.44 -24.57 1.62
CA CYS A 59 -16.04 -24.93 1.86
C CYS A 59 -15.91 -26.23 2.66
N VAL A 60 -16.71 -26.38 3.71
CA VAL A 60 -16.74 -27.59 4.55
C VAL A 60 -17.26 -28.78 3.74
N ALA A 61 -18.36 -28.62 3.00
CA ALA A 61 -18.91 -29.68 2.16
C ALA A 61 -17.92 -30.17 1.08
N VAL A 62 -17.13 -29.25 0.49
CA VAL A 62 -16.05 -29.63 -0.43
C VAL A 62 -14.95 -30.39 0.29
N ALA A 63 -14.52 -29.90 1.46
CA ALA A 63 -13.46 -30.53 2.25
C ALA A 63 -13.85 -31.93 2.77
N THR A 64 -15.13 -32.18 3.04
CA THR A 64 -15.65 -33.48 3.48
C THR A 64 -16.02 -34.40 2.32
N GLY A 65 -15.95 -33.93 1.07
CA GLY A 65 -16.35 -34.69 -0.11
C GLY A 65 -17.86 -34.79 -0.32
N GLU A 66 -18.67 -34.03 0.43
CA GLU A 66 -20.12 -33.92 0.26
C GLU A 66 -20.50 -33.08 -0.97
N LEU A 67 -19.61 -32.19 -1.41
CA LEU A 67 -19.78 -31.35 -2.60
C LEU A 67 -18.56 -31.52 -3.51
N GLU A 68 -18.77 -32.06 -4.71
CA GLU A 68 -17.73 -32.08 -5.73
C GLU A 68 -17.64 -30.73 -6.43
N VAL A 69 -16.44 -30.16 -6.48
CA VAL A 69 -16.15 -29.00 -7.32
C VAL A 69 -15.77 -29.54 -8.69
N GLY A 70 -16.74 -29.59 -9.62
CA GLY A 70 -16.47 -29.87 -11.03
C GLY A 70 -15.67 -28.76 -11.70
N ASP A 71 -15.48 -28.82 -13.02
CA ASP A 71 -14.97 -27.72 -13.85
C ASP A 71 -15.92 -26.51 -13.74
N TRP A 72 -15.82 -25.76 -12.65
CA TRP A 72 -16.30 -24.41 -12.54
C TRP A 72 -15.33 -23.54 -13.34
N ARG A 73 -15.30 -23.76 -14.67
CA ARG A 73 -15.23 -22.60 -15.54
C ARG A 73 -16.43 -21.77 -15.11
N LEU A 74 -16.18 -20.76 -14.29
CA LEU A 74 -16.98 -19.56 -14.28
C LEU A 74 -17.36 -19.37 -15.75
N GLU A 75 -18.65 -19.51 -16.07
CA GLU A 75 -19.16 -18.60 -17.08
C GLU A 75 -18.77 -17.25 -16.51
N ALA A 76 -17.64 -16.73 -16.99
CA ALA A 76 -17.33 -15.33 -16.88
C ALA A 76 -18.64 -14.69 -17.32
N ALA A 77 -19.36 -14.13 -16.35
CA ALA A 77 -20.51 -13.31 -16.64
C ALA A 77 -20.03 -12.45 -17.80
N LYS A 78 -20.71 -12.55 -18.95
CA LYS A 78 -20.46 -11.71 -20.11
C LYS A 78 -20.69 -10.28 -19.65
N GLN A 79 -19.71 -9.71 -18.97
CA GLN A 79 -19.47 -8.31 -18.95
C GLN A 79 -18.78 -8.08 -20.28
N ASP A 80 -19.59 -7.72 -21.27
CA ASP A 80 -19.10 -6.90 -22.38
C ASP A 80 -18.50 -5.65 -21.74
N HIS A 81 -17.22 -5.74 -21.41
CA HIS A 81 -16.34 -4.60 -21.30
C HIS A 81 -15.52 -4.64 -22.57
N PRO A 82 -15.56 -3.59 -23.40
CA PRO A 82 -14.71 -3.50 -24.55
C PRO A 82 -13.26 -3.71 -24.07
N VAL A 83 -12.64 -4.78 -24.53
CA VAL A 83 -11.20 -4.92 -24.54
C VAL A 83 -10.69 -3.90 -25.54
N THR A 84 -10.65 -2.65 -25.11
CA THR A 84 -9.66 -1.73 -25.64
C THR A 84 -8.36 -2.21 -25.01
N GLY A 85 -7.58 -2.94 -25.82
CA GLY A 85 -6.19 -3.22 -25.49
C GLY A 85 -5.49 -1.89 -25.28
N SER A 86 -5.43 -1.46 -24.02
CA SER A 86 -4.35 -0.58 -23.61
C SER A 86 -3.10 -1.43 -23.77
N PRO A 87 -2.10 -0.99 -24.56
CA PRO A 87 -0.87 -1.75 -24.70
C PRO A 87 -0.38 -2.08 -23.31
N GLY A 88 -0.11 -3.35 -23.04
CA GLY A 88 0.67 -3.72 -21.88
C GLY A 88 1.92 -2.85 -21.92
N HIS A 89 1.99 -1.87 -21.04
CA HIS A 89 3.26 -1.28 -20.71
C HIS A 89 3.96 -2.40 -19.96
N LEU A 90 4.71 -3.20 -20.74
CA LEU A 90 5.84 -3.94 -20.23
C LEU A 90 6.59 -2.93 -19.38
N VAL A 91 6.38 -2.98 -18.06
CA VAL A 91 7.31 -2.39 -17.12
C VAL A 91 8.56 -3.23 -17.33
N THR A 92 9.36 -2.75 -18.28
CA THR A 92 10.74 -3.14 -18.43
C THR A 92 11.31 -2.99 -17.02
N PRO A 93 12.01 -3.98 -16.46
CA PRO A 93 12.72 -3.79 -15.22
C PRO A 93 13.58 -2.55 -15.40
N SER A 94 13.20 -1.44 -14.77
CA SER A 94 14.01 -0.23 -14.80
C SER A 94 15.38 -0.63 -14.26
N PRO A 95 16.48 -0.27 -14.95
CA PRO A 95 17.81 -0.54 -14.45
C PRO A 95 17.89 0.03 -13.03
N ARG A 96 18.22 -0.82 -12.05
CA ARG A 96 18.64 -0.35 -10.73
C ARG A 96 19.74 0.70 -10.97
N GLY A 97 19.49 1.93 -10.51
CA GLY A 97 20.53 2.96 -10.43
C GLY A 97 20.51 4.05 -11.52
N GLN A 98 19.34 4.60 -11.87
CA GLN A 98 19.35 5.99 -12.35
C GLN A 98 19.11 6.93 -11.17
N MET A 99 20.15 7.66 -10.79
CA MET A 99 19.99 8.84 -9.95
C MET A 99 18.95 9.75 -10.61
N PRO A 100 17.96 10.29 -9.88
CA PRO A 100 17.09 11.33 -10.38
C PRO A 100 17.95 12.42 -11.02
N ALA A 101 17.58 12.82 -12.23
CA ALA A 101 18.24 13.90 -12.93
C ALA A 101 18.34 15.11 -11.99
N ALA A 102 19.51 15.74 -11.92
CA ALA A 102 19.74 16.96 -11.17
C ALA A 102 18.86 18.07 -11.74
N GLY A 103 17.62 18.16 -11.27
CA GLY A 103 16.59 19.02 -11.85
C GLY A 103 15.36 19.15 -10.95
N SER A 104 14.60 20.21 -11.23
CA SER A 104 13.26 20.43 -10.69
C SER A 104 12.32 19.30 -11.13
N PHE A 105 11.54 18.76 -10.20
CA PHE A 105 10.50 17.79 -10.48
C PHE A 105 9.14 18.37 -10.08
N SER A 106 8.13 18.15 -10.91
CA SER A 106 6.75 18.51 -10.63
C SER A 106 5.82 17.45 -11.21
N ALA A 107 4.78 17.08 -10.48
CA ALA A 107 3.75 16.16 -10.95
C ALA A 107 2.36 16.62 -10.48
N ILE A 108 1.33 16.18 -11.19
CA ILE A 108 -0.06 16.55 -10.95
C ILE A 108 -0.85 15.29 -10.63
N GLY A 109 -1.62 15.32 -9.55
CA GLY A 109 -2.46 14.21 -9.12
C GLY A 109 -3.80 14.68 -8.55
N HIS A 110 -4.45 13.77 -7.83
CA HIS A 110 -5.78 13.92 -7.27
C HIS A 110 -5.72 14.07 -5.75
N GLY A 111 -6.68 14.82 -5.18
CA GLY A 111 -6.89 14.92 -3.74
C GLY A 111 -8.15 14.18 -3.30
N LEU A 112 -8.35 14.02 -1.99
CA LEU A 112 -9.58 13.41 -1.46
C LEU A 112 -10.78 14.37 -1.65
N PRO A 113 -11.94 13.91 -2.16
CA PRO A 113 -13.11 14.77 -2.31
C PRO A 113 -13.57 15.49 -1.03
N SER A 114 -13.24 14.94 0.15
CA SER A 114 -13.55 15.52 1.46
C SER A 114 -12.67 16.71 1.89
N GLN A 115 -11.57 16.99 1.18
CA GLN A 115 -10.60 18.01 1.56
C GLN A 115 -10.72 19.27 0.71
N THR A 116 -10.53 20.44 1.34
CA THR A 116 -10.44 21.74 0.66
C THR A 116 -9.00 22.02 0.19
N ASP A 117 -8.79 23.20 -0.41
CA ASP A 117 -7.46 23.68 -0.76
C ASP A 117 -6.50 23.65 0.44
N PHE A 118 -5.26 23.23 0.17
CA PHE A 118 -4.18 23.17 1.16
C PHE A 118 -2.84 23.44 0.49
N SER A 119 -1.83 23.81 1.28
CA SER A 119 -0.44 23.93 0.83
C SER A 119 0.46 23.54 1.99
N VAL A 120 1.27 22.51 1.80
CA VAL A 120 2.20 22.02 2.82
C VAL A 120 3.58 21.84 2.19
N THR A 121 4.60 22.36 2.85
CA THR A 121 6.01 22.20 2.45
C THR A 121 6.77 21.55 3.58
N ALA A 122 7.40 20.41 3.29
CA ALA A 122 8.18 19.69 4.28
C ALA A 122 9.23 18.81 3.62
N VAL A 123 10.05 18.17 4.45
CA VAL A 123 10.99 17.14 4.01
C VAL A 123 10.22 15.89 3.57
N ALA A 124 10.61 15.31 2.46
CA ALA A 124 10.07 14.05 1.95
C ALA A 124 10.64 12.85 2.71
N PHE A 125 9.76 11.95 3.10
CA PHE A 125 10.05 10.58 3.46
C PHE A 125 9.56 9.70 2.31
N VAL A 126 10.43 8.90 1.70
CA VAL A 126 10.15 8.12 0.49
C VAL A 126 10.56 6.67 0.68
N THR A 127 9.67 5.75 0.33
CA THR A 127 9.97 4.31 0.21
C THR A 127 9.21 3.75 -0.99
N ASP A 128 9.81 2.81 -1.71
CA ASP A 128 9.17 2.05 -2.79
C ASP A 128 8.43 0.81 -2.29
N THR A 129 8.53 0.53 -1.00
CA THR A 129 7.89 -0.60 -0.33
C THR A 129 6.64 -0.15 0.43
N PRO A 130 5.50 -0.87 0.32
CA PRO A 130 4.29 -0.59 1.09
C PRO A 130 4.52 -0.54 2.60
N ILE A 131 3.79 0.33 3.30
CA ILE A 131 3.93 0.50 4.76
C ILE A 131 2.79 -0.19 5.49
N THR A 132 3.12 -1.10 6.41
CA THR A 132 2.14 -1.64 7.37
C THR A 132 2.04 -0.73 8.59
N LEU A 133 1.00 0.10 8.66
CA LEU A 133 0.82 1.00 9.81
C LEU A 133 0.66 0.22 11.14
N LEU A 134 -0.13 -0.85 11.13
CA LEU A 134 -0.34 -1.68 12.32
C LEU A 134 0.76 -2.72 12.45
N GLY A 135 1.58 -2.59 13.51
CA GLY A 135 2.61 -3.56 13.85
C GLY A 135 4.01 -3.06 13.53
N PHE A 136 4.19 -2.37 12.40
CA PHE A 136 5.52 -1.86 12.01
C PHE A 136 5.73 -0.40 12.37
N VAL A 137 4.69 0.40 12.60
CA VAL A 137 4.88 1.80 13.01
C VAL A 137 4.68 1.93 14.51
N ASN A 138 5.75 2.36 15.20
CA ASN A 138 5.68 2.72 16.60
C ASN A 138 4.83 3.97 16.76
N ARG A 139 3.74 3.84 17.51
CA ARG A 139 2.71 4.87 17.64
C ARG A 139 3.13 6.04 18.52
N GLU A 140 4.14 5.83 19.37
CA GLU A 140 4.65 6.84 20.28
C GLU A 140 5.76 7.69 19.65
N SER A 141 6.58 7.07 18.79
CA SER A 141 7.72 7.72 18.15
C SER A 141 7.45 8.12 16.69
N GLY A 142 6.53 7.43 16.00
CA GLY A 142 6.32 7.54 14.56
C GLY A 142 7.43 6.88 13.73
N VAL A 143 8.28 6.05 14.34
CA VAL A 143 9.36 5.29 13.69
C VAL A 143 8.82 3.98 13.13
N ILE A 144 9.30 3.58 11.96
CA ILE A 144 9.07 2.24 11.41
C ILE A 144 10.07 1.28 12.07
N GLU A 145 9.54 0.25 12.72
CA GLU A 145 10.22 -0.81 13.44
C GLU A 145 9.85 -2.16 12.79
N GLU A 146 10.54 -2.47 11.68
CA GLU A 146 10.37 -3.74 10.97
C GLU A 146 11.69 -4.16 10.33
N PRO A 147 12.43 -5.08 10.97
CA PRO A 147 13.69 -5.56 10.44
C PRO A 147 13.57 -6.08 9.01
N GLY A 148 14.34 -5.48 8.09
CA GLY A 148 14.34 -5.86 6.67
C GLY A 148 13.45 -4.98 5.78
N HIS A 149 12.60 -4.13 6.36
CA HIS A 149 11.94 -3.07 5.59
C HIS A 149 12.95 -1.96 5.23
N PRO A 150 12.97 -1.41 4.00
CA PRO A 150 13.94 -0.38 3.60
C PRO A 150 13.90 0.90 4.45
N ALA A 151 12.76 1.16 5.07
CA ALA A 151 12.53 2.29 5.96
C ALA A 151 12.65 1.97 7.45
N ASP A 152 13.16 0.79 7.82
CA ASP A 152 13.39 0.43 9.23
C ASP A 152 14.29 1.47 9.93
N GLY A 153 13.92 1.84 11.16
CA GLY A 153 14.54 2.89 11.96
C GLY A 153 14.27 4.33 11.50
N GLN A 154 13.47 4.54 10.44
CA GLN A 154 13.14 5.87 9.93
C GLN A 154 11.75 6.31 10.40
N SER A 155 11.58 7.62 10.63
CA SER A 155 10.29 8.21 10.99
C SER A 155 9.67 9.02 9.86
N MET A 156 8.36 8.87 9.70
CA MET A 156 7.51 9.69 8.82
C MET A 156 6.91 10.92 9.53
N ALA A 157 7.10 11.04 10.85
CA ALA A 157 6.54 12.14 11.64
C ALA A 157 7.03 13.50 11.13
N GLY A 158 6.12 14.45 10.95
CA GLY A 158 6.47 15.81 10.52
C GLY A 158 6.96 15.93 9.06
N LYS A 159 6.80 14.88 8.24
CA LYS A 159 7.27 14.82 6.85
C LYS A 159 6.13 14.63 5.87
N ILE A 160 6.40 14.81 4.58
CA ILE A 160 5.51 14.34 3.51
C ILE A 160 5.90 12.89 3.21
N ALA A 161 5.02 11.96 3.59
CA ALA A 161 5.25 10.53 3.44
C ALA A 161 4.79 10.06 2.05
N ILE A 162 5.71 9.52 1.27
CA ILE A 162 5.52 9.08 -0.11
C ILE A 162 5.83 7.58 -0.19
N PHE A 163 4.82 6.77 -0.46
CA PHE A 163 4.95 5.32 -0.53
C PHE A 163 3.83 4.72 -1.39
N PRO A 164 3.93 3.49 -1.93
CA PRO A 164 2.97 3.02 -2.92
C PRO A 164 1.54 2.91 -2.39
N LYS A 165 1.39 2.25 -1.23
CA LYS A 165 0.13 2.00 -0.53
C LYS A 165 0.38 1.51 0.90
N GLY A 166 -0.65 1.50 1.74
CA GLY A 166 -0.62 0.78 3.00
C GLY A 166 -0.75 -0.74 2.80
N SER A 167 -0.23 -1.53 3.73
CA SER A 167 -0.44 -2.98 3.80
C SER A 167 -0.97 -3.41 5.17
N GLY A 168 -1.71 -4.52 5.23
CA GLY A 168 -2.38 -4.99 6.47
C GLY A 168 -3.89 -4.79 6.52
N SER A 169 -4.46 -4.64 7.72
CA SER A 169 -5.91 -4.76 8.00
C SER A 169 -6.62 -3.42 8.20
N THR A 170 -7.96 -3.45 8.33
CA THR A 170 -8.89 -2.32 8.56
C THR A 170 -8.58 -1.45 9.79
N VAL A 171 -7.65 -1.86 10.65
CA VAL A 171 -7.29 -1.11 11.87
C VAL A 171 -6.22 -0.05 11.60
N ALA A 172 -5.52 -0.12 10.46
CA ALA A 172 -4.47 0.82 10.08
C ALA A 172 -4.88 2.31 10.18
N PRO A 173 -6.09 2.75 9.76
CA PRO A 173 -6.52 4.14 9.95
C PRO A 173 -6.49 4.59 11.43
N TYR A 174 -6.82 3.73 12.38
CA TYR A 174 -6.79 4.08 13.81
C TYR A 174 -5.37 4.30 14.32
N VAL A 175 -4.38 3.61 13.74
CA VAL A 175 -2.96 3.86 14.05
C VAL A 175 -2.53 5.22 13.53
N LEU A 176 -2.96 5.59 12.31
CA LEU A 176 -2.69 6.93 11.76
C LEU A 176 -3.38 8.03 12.57
N LEU A 177 -4.61 7.81 13.04
CA LEU A 177 -5.30 8.72 13.98
C LEU A 177 -4.54 8.84 15.30
N GLU A 178 -4.06 7.73 15.87
CA GLU A 178 -3.28 7.75 17.11
C GLU A 178 -1.97 8.55 16.93
N LEU A 179 -1.26 8.34 15.82
CA LEU A 179 -0.08 9.13 15.45
C LEU A 179 -0.43 10.62 15.35
N PHE A 180 -1.57 10.95 14.73
CA PHE A 180 -2.03 12.34 14.59
C PHE A 180 -2.26 13.00 15.95
N TYR A 181 -3.06 12.38 16.83
CA TYR A 181 -3.34 12.92 18.16
C TYR A 181 -2.11 13.02 19.07
N ARG A 182 -1.08 12.21 18.80
CA ARG A 182 0.21 12.28 19.50
C ARG A 182 1.19 13.29 18.88
N GLY A 183 0.82 13.96 17.79
CA GLY A 183 1.70 14.87 17.05
C GLY A 183 2.88 14.14 16.37
N LYS A 184 2.69 12.87 16.01
CA LYS A 184 3.66 11.98 15.35
C LYS A 184 3.24 11.56 13.94
N ALA A 185 2.11 12.05 13.44
CA ALA A 185 1.69 11.80 12.06
C ALA A 185 2.61 12.50 11.04
N PRO A 186 2.64 12.00 9.79
CA PRO A 186 3.14 12.79 8.67
C PRO A 186 2.29 14.05 8.46
N LEU A 187 2.90 15.09 7.88
CA LEU A 187 2.20 16.32 7.50
C LEU A 187 1.37 16.17 6.23
N ALA A 188 1.70 15.17 5.40
CA ALA A 188 0.90 14.76 4.25
C ALA A 188 1.23 13.31 3.87
N ILE A 189 0.31 12.66 3.17
CA ILE A 189 0.51 11.34 2.59
C ILE A 189 0.31 11.39 1.08
N VAL A 190 1.22 10.76 0.34
CA VAL A 190 1.16 10.61 -1.11
C VAL A 190 1.27 9.12 -1.44
N ASN A 191 0.26 8.59 -2.12
CA ASN A 191 0.23 7.21 -2.57
C ASN A 191 0.12 7.09 -4.10
N THR A 192 0.48 5.94 -4.66
CA THR A 192 0.33 5.70 -6.09
C THR A 192 -1.16 5.65 -6.48
N GLU A 193 -1.96 5.00 -5.64
CA GLU A 193 -3.42 4.93 -5.74
C GLU A 193 -4.09 5.35 -4.43
N ILE A 194 -5.42 5.47 -4.44
CA ILE A 194 -6.16 5.73 -3.20
C ILE A 194 -6.02 4.53 -2.24
N ASP A 195 -5.46 4.79 -1.07
CA ASP A 195 -5.14 3.77 -0.08
C ASP A 195 -6.23 3.73 1.00
N GLN A 196 -6.93 2.60 1.09
CA GLN A 196 -8.00 2.41 2.07
C GLN A 196 -7.50 2.43 3.53
N GLN A 197 -6.19 2.29 3.75
CA GLN A 197 -5.60 2.28 5.08
C GLN A 197 -5.28 3.68 5.61
N SER A 198 -4.94 4.61 4.72
CA SER A 198 -4.55 5.96 5.08
C SER A 198 -5.67 6.97 4.81
N ALA A 199 -6.39 6.83 3.69
CA ALA A 199 -7.38 7.81 3.24
C ALA A 199 -8.50 8.11 4.25
N PRO A 200 -9.06 7.14 5.00
CA PRO A 200 -10.11 7.44 5.99
C PRO A 200 -9.63 8.37 7.11
N ALA A 201 -8.44 8.12 7.67
CA ALA A 201 -7.89 8.96 8.73
C ALA A 201 -7.52 10.35 8.18
N CYS A 202 -6.94 10.41 6.98
CA CYS A 202 -6.65 11.68 6.31
C CYS A 202 -7.91 12.50 6.00
N SER A 203 -9.01 11.83 5.66
CA SER A 203 -10.32 12.45 5.43
C SER A 203 -10.90 13.03 6.71
N LEU A 204 -10.84 12.27 7.81
CA LEU A 204 -11.40 12.66 9.11
C LEU A 204 -10.64 13.81 9.78
N GLU A 205 -9.30 13.74 9.80
CA GLU A 205 -8.44 14.70 10.52
C GLU A 205 -7.83 15.76 9.61
N ASN A 206 -8.27 15.82 8.35
CA ASN A 206 -7.80 16.77 7.35
C ASN A 206 -6.27 16.75 7.14
N ILE A 207 -5.64 15.57 7.26
CA ILE A 207 -4.23 15.37 6.92
C ILE A 207 -4.12 15.39 5.39
N PRO A 208 -3.40 16.35 4.77
CA PRO A 208 -3.27 16.46 3.33
C PRO A 208 -2.95 15.11 2.66
N TYR A 209 -3.78 14.72 1.69
CA TYR A 209 -3.64 13.43 1.01
C TYR A 209 -3.74 13.60 -0.50
N ALA A 210 -2.85 12.91 -1.23
CA ALA A 210 -2.85 12.92 -2.68
C ALA A 210 -2.51 11.55 -3.27
N TYR A 211 -3.00 11.30 -4.48
CA TYR A 211 -2.79 10.02 -5.17
C TYR A 211 -2.87 10.16 -6.69
N GLN A 212 -2.46 9.12 -7.42
CA GLN A 212 -2.56 9.02 -8.88
C GLN A 212 -1.97 10.23 -9.61
N PHE A 213 -0.65 10.39 -9.47
CA PHE A 213 0.08 11.44 -10.17
C PHE A 213 0.36 11.04 -11.62
N ASP A 214 0.47 12.04 -12.51
CA ASP A 214 0.77 11.89 -13.92
C ASP A 214 2.22 11.45 -14.24
N GLN A 215 3.08 11.43 -13.22
CA GLN A 215 4.47 10.96 -13.27
C GLN A 215 4.80 10.12 -12.04
N ASP A 216 5.86 9.31 -12.15
CA ASP A 216 6.34 8.49 -11.03
C ASP A 216 6.97 9.35 -9.93
N VAL A 217 6.19 9.64 -8.89
CA VAL A 217 6.64 10.44 -7.74
C VAL A 217 7.68 9.68 -6.89
N ILE A 218 7.54 8.37 -6.73
CA ILE A 218 8.43 7.55 -5.89
C ILE A 218 9.82 7.44 -6.53
N GLY A 219 9.89 7.28 -7.86
CA GLY A 219 11.15 7.23 -8.59
C GLY A 219 11.88 8.58 -8.72
N ASN A 220 11.17 9.70 -8.62
CA ASN A 220 11.72 11.04 -8.89
C ASN A 220 11.96 11.92 -7.65
N ILE A 221 11.44 11.55 -6.47
CA ILE A 221 11.64 12.27 -5.20
C ILE A 221 12.48 11.40 -4.27
N GLN A 222 13.44 12.01 -3.57
CA GLN A 222 14.31 11.30 -2.64
C GLN A 222 14.02 11.63 -1.18
N ASN A 223 14.37 10.71 -0.28
CA ASN A 223 14.44 10.97 1.16
C ASN A 223 15.33 12.19 1.44
N GLY A 224 14.76 13.20 2.10
CA GLY A 224 15.46 14.43 2.45
C GLY A 224 15.26 15.59 1.48
N ASP A 225 14.62 15.38 0.33
CA ASP A 225 14.19 16.49 -0.54
C ASP A 225 13.15 17.35 0.18
N THR A 226 13.19 18.66 -0.03
CA THR A 226 12.12 19.56 0.40
C THR A 226 11.08 19.64 -0.72
N VAL A 227 9.85 19.24 -0.41
CA VAL A 227 8.76 19.16 -1.38
C VAL A 227 7.57 19.99 -0.92
N CYS A 228 6.85 20.60 -1.86
CA CYS A 228 5.58 21.26 -1.63
C CYS A 228 4.46 20.44 -2.25
N LEU A 229 3.47 20.06 -1.44
CA LEU A 229 2.22 19.48 -1.89
C LEU A 229 1.13 20.54 -1.77
N LYS A 230 0.48 20.87 -2.89
CA LYS A 230 -0.51 21.93 -2.95
C LYS A 230 -1.76 21.47 -3.66
N ARG A 231 -2.93 21.76 -3.09
CA ARG A 231 -4.22 21.56 -3.72
C ARG A 231 -4.88 22.89 -4.05
N VAL A 232 -5.41 23.00 -5.27
CA VAL A 232 -6.30 24.08 -5.72
C VAL A 232 -7.47 23.47 -6.49
N GLY A 233 -8.67 23.55 -5.93
CA GLY A 233 -9.86 22.89 -6.47
C GLY A 233 -9.71 21.37 -6.44
N GLU A 234 -9.82 20.73 -7.60
CA GLU A 234 -9.67 19.26 -7.74
C GLU A 234 -8.23 18.82 -8.03
N ARG A 235 -7.34 19.77 -8.31
CA ARG A 235 -5.97 19.50 -8.75
C ARG A 235 -5.00 19.57 -7.58
N VAL A 236 -4.16 18.54 -7.44
CA VAL A 236 -3.02 18.54 -6.52
C VAL A 236 -1.73 18.59 -7.31
N THR A 237 -0.78 19.43 -6.91
CA THR A 237 0.60 19.43 -7.43
C THR A 237 1.57 19.01 -6.35
N ILE A 238 2.60 18.27 -6.72
CA ILE A 238 3.78 18.05 -5.90
C ILE A 238 5.00 18.60 -6.61
N ASP A 239 5.75 19.46 -5.94
CA ASP A 239 6.90 20.16 -6.49
C ASP A 239 8.13 19.94 -5.60
N VAL A 240 9.26 19.56 -6.19
CA VAL A 240 10.54 19.51 -5.46
C VAL A 240 11.15 20.91 -5.44
N ILE A 241 11.19 21.53 -4.26
CA ILE A 241 11.70 22.89 -4.06
C ILE A 241 13.22 22.88 -3.87
N ALA A 242 13.74 21.90 -3.14
CA ALA A 242 15.17 21.75 -2.91
C ALA A 242 15.55 20.28 -2.84
N ARG A 243 16.63 19.90 -3.51
CA ARG A 243 17.19 18.55 -3.41
C ARG A 243 18.06 18.42 -2.18
N ARG A 244 18.06 17.24 -1.56
CA ARG A 244 18.95 16.92 -0.44
C ARG A 244 20.41 17.25 -0.80
N GLY A 245 21.06 18.07 0.02
CA GLY A 245 22.49 18.39 -0.12
C GLY A 245 22.84 19.57 -1.04
N ILE A 246 21.86 20.26 -1.64
CA ILE A 246 22.10 21.53 -2.34
C ILE A 246 21.83 22.70 -1.39
N THR A 247 22.80 23.00 -0.52
CA THR A 247 22.88 24.33 0.10
C THR A 247 23.27 25.31 -1.00
N LYS A 248 22.36 26.20 -1.41
CA LYS A 248 22.74 27.39 -2.17
C LYS A 248 23.69 28.17 -1.27
N ASN A 249 24.98 28.16 -1.58
CA ASN A 249 25.89 29.19 -1.10
C ASN A 249 25.34 30.51 -1.63
N VAL A 250 24.63 31.24 -0.77
CA VAL A 250 24.32 32.65 -1.00
C VAL A 250 25.64 33.38 -0.76
N GLU A 251 26.40 33.60 -1.84
CA GLU A 251 27.46 34.60 -1.84
C GLU A 251 26.80 35.95 -1.63
N ILE A 252 26.96 36.49 -0.42
CA ILE A 252 26.74 37.90 -0.14
C ILE A 252 28.00 38.60 -0.66
N THR A 253 27.87 39.30 -1.79
CA THR A 253 28.83 40.33 -2.22
C THR A 253 28.20 41.70 -1.99
#